data_AF-A0A942M859-F1
#
_entry.id   AF-A0A942M859-F1
#
_cell.length_a   1.000
_cell.length_b   1.000
_cell.length_c   1.000
_cell.angle_alpha   90.00
_cell.angle_beta   90.00
_cell.angle_gamma   90.00
#
_symmetry.space_group_name_H-M   'P 1'
#
loop_
_entity.id
_entity.type
_entity.pdbx_description
1 polymer ?
#
loop_
_entity_poly.entity_id
_entity_poly.type
_entity_poly.pdbx_seq_one_letter_code
_entity_poly.pdbx_strand_id
1 'polypeptide(L)' 'LGGLENIGYSLPGRECVYNVAMIEERHNIIGLGCGATSKYVNPDFTLTNKSSPRDVRLYLERVQQLAKIREKEISLVMET' A
#
# COMPACT_ATOMS: atom_id res chain seq x y z
N LEU A 1 2.53 10.55 -26.83
CA LEU A 1 1.45 10.92 -25.89
C LEU A 1 1.32 9.80 -24.86
N GLY A 2 2.21 9.81 -23.86
CA GLY A 2 2.12 8.98 -22.67
C GLY A 2 2.19 9.94 -21.48
N GLY A 3 1.48 9.64 -20.39
CA GLY A 3 1.41 10.53 -19.21
C GLY A 3 0.00 11.04 -18.86
N LEU A 4 -1.07 10.51 -19.44
CA LEU A 4 -2.45 10.82 -19.04
C LEU A 4 -3.12 9.67 -18.27
N GLU A 5 -2.38 8.58 -17.96
CA GLU A 5 -2.94 7.38 -17.31
C GLU A 5 -3.52 7.65 -15.92
N ASN A 6 -3.07 8.74 -15.29
CA ASN A 6 -3.41 9.13 -13.93
C ASN A 6 -4.15 10.48 -13.87
N ILE A 7 -4.80 10.91 -14.97
CA ILE A 7 -5.64 12.11 -14.99
C ILE A 7 -7.09 11.76 -14.71
N GLY A 8 -7.67 12.43 -13.71
CA GLY A 8 -9.10 12.37 -13.40
C GLY A 8 -9.77 13.72 -13.58
N TYR A 9 -11.05 13.71 -13.94
CA TYR A 9 -11.91 14.89 -13.98
C TYR A 9 -12.98 14.77 -12.90
N SER A 10 -13.34 15.92 -12.30
CA SER A 10 -14.43 15.99 -11.33
C SER A 10 -15.16 17.33 -11.47
N LEU A 11 -16.40 17.39 -10.99
CA LEU A 11 -17.08 18.66 -10.78
C LEU A 11 -16.41 19.41 -9.62
N PRO A 12 -16.46 20.75 -9.60
CA PRO A 12 -15.94 21.52 -8.47
C PRO A 12 -16.52 21.04 -7.13
N GLY A 13 -15.65 20.71 -6.17
CA GLY A 13 -16.03 20.20 -4.84
C GLY A 13 -16.45 18.73 -4.82
N ARG A 14 -16.18 17.97 -5.89
CA ARG A 14 -16.40 16.51 -5.97
C ARG A 14 -15.15 15.73 -6.35
N GLU A 15 -13.98 16.33 -6.13
CA GLU A 15 -12.71 15.65 -6.26
C GLU A 15 -12.61 14.46 -5.31
N CYS A 16 -12.20 13.30 -5.84
CA CYS A 16 -11.96 12.13 -5.02
C CYS A 16 -10.56 12.22 -4.41
N VAL A 17 -10.45 12.86 -3.24
CA VAL A 17 -9.17 13.03 -2.53
C VAL A 17 -8.44 11.71 -2.31
N TYR A 18 -9.18 10.65 -1.96
CA TYR A 18 -8.62 9.30 -1.82
C TYR A 18 -7.93 8.82 -3.10
N ASN A 19 -8.57 9.01 -4.26
CA ASN A 19 -8.02 8.60 -5.54
C ASN A 19 -6.75 9.39 -5.87
N VAL A 20 -6.75 10.70 -5.62
CA VAL A 20 -5.57 11.55 -5.81
C VAL A 20 -4.41 11.06 -4.94
N ALA A 21 -4.65 10.86 -3.64
CA ALA A 21 -3.62 10.42 -2.70
C ALA A 21 -3.03 9.05 -3.03
N MET A 22 -3.84 8.13 -3.56
CA MET A 22 -3.37 6.81 -3.98
C MET A 22 -2.56 6.85 -5.27
N ILE A 23 -2.98 7.64 -6.25
CA ILE A 23 -2.31 7.81 -7.55
C ILE A 23 -0.98 8.57 -7.41
N GLU A 24 -0.85 9.44 -6.41
CA GLU A 24 0.39 10.17 -6.14
C GLU A 24 1.55 9.25 -5.73
N GLU A 25 1.23 8.06 -5.18
CA GLU A 25 2.18 7.07 -4.66
C GLU A 25 3.17 7.63 -3.61
N ARG A 26 2.77 8.67 -2.86
CA ARG A 26 3.59 9.31 -1.82
C ARG A 26 3.33 8.81 -0.40
N HIS A 27 2.45 7.83 -0.24
CA HIS A 27 2.05 7.31 1.06
C HIS A 27 2.42 5.83 1.21
N ASN A 28 2.82 5.44 2.41
CA ASN A 28 2.94 4.03 2.76
C ASN A 28 1.54 3.38 2.76
N ILE A 29 1.40 2.24 2.09
CA ILE A 29 0.18 1.43 2.04
C ILE A 29 0.46 0.11 2.75
N ILE A 30 -0.30 -0.18 3.81
CA ILE A 30 -0.20 -1.44 4.53
C ILE A 30 -1.29 -2.39 4.05
N GLY A 31 -0.90 -3.42 3.31
CA GLY A 31 -1.79 -4.51 2.92
C GLY A 31 -1.86 -5.57 4.02
N LEU A 32 -3.07 -5.96 4.42
CA LEU A 32 -3.30 -7.04 5.39
C LEU A 32 -4.10 -8.16 4.73
N GLY A 33 -3.83 -9.40 5.14
CA GLY A 33 -4.52 -10.59 4.62
C GLY A 33 -3.73 -11.39 3.58
N CYS A 34 -4.35 -12.49 3.14
CA CYS A 34 -3.82 -13.35 2.08
C CYS A 34 -3.80 -12.60 0.74
N GLY A 35 -2.69 -12.71 0.02
CA GLY A 35 -2.48 -12.04 -1.27
C GLY A 35 -2.35 -10.52 -1.21
N ALA A 36 -2.41 -9.91 -0.02
CA ALA A 36 -2.25 -8.47 0.13
C ALA A 36 -0.81 -8.03 -0.15
N THR A 37 -0.67 -6.82 -0.71
CA THR A 37 0.62 -6.18 -0.94
C THR A 37 0.69 -4.89 -0.16
N SER A 38 1.77 -4.71 0.59
CA SER A 38 2.15 -3.39 1.11
C SER A 38 3.07 -2.68 0.13
N LYS A 39 2.96 -1.36 0.07
CA LYS A 39 3.83 -0.46 -0.69
C LYS A 39 4.46 0.52 0.29
N TYR A 40 5.78 0.60 0.29
CA TYR A 40 6.55 1.48 1.16
C TYR A 40 7.26 2.53 0.31
N VAL A 41 7.22 3.79 0.75
CA VAL A 41 7.91 4.91 0.12
C VAL A 41 9.26 5.08 0.80
N ASN A 42 10.34 4.91 0.05
CA ASN A 42 11.69 5.10 0.54
C ASN A 42 12.04 6.60 0.61
N PRO A 43 13.10 7.01 1.33
CA PRO A 43 13.51 8.42 1.43
C PRO A 43 13.84 9.08 0.09
N ASP A 44 14.20 8.31 -0.93
CA ASP A 44 14.50 8.77 -2.29
C ASP A 44 13.26 8.73 -3.23
N PHE A 45 12.07 8.52 -2.67
CA PHE A 45 10.79 8.35 -3.36
C PHE A 45 10.69 7.11 -4.27
N THR A 46 11.62 6.17 -4.18
CA THR A 46 11.42 4.85 -4.78
C THR A 46 10.42 4.03 -3.96
N LEU A 47 9.83 3.01 -4.59
CA LEU A 47 8.80 2.19 -3.98
C LEU A 47 9.30 0.76 -3.70
N THR A 48 9.08 0.28 -2.48
CA THR A 48 9.34 -1.10 -2.09
C THR A 48 8.02 -1.83 -1.85
N ASN A 49 7.77 -2.91 -2.58
CA ASN A 49 6.56 -3.73 -2.41
C ASN A 49 6.85 -4.99 -1.57
N LYS A 50 5.97 -5.31 -0.62
CA LYS A 50 6.02 -6.57 0.14
C LYS A 50 4.68 -7.29 0.10
N SER A 51 4.68 -8.49 -0.46
CA SER A 51 3.47 -9.29 -0.67
C SER A 51 3.34 -10.39 0.37
N SER A 52 2.12 -10.58 0.87
CA SER A 52 1.73 -11.78 1.62
C SER A 52 1.59 -12.98 0.67
N PRO A 53 1.70 -14.23 1.18
CA PRO A 53 1.38 -15.42 0.41
C PRO A 53 0.01 -15.30 -0.26
N ARG A 54 -0.05 -15.59 -1.57
CA ARG A 54 -1.30 -15.64 -2.34
C ARG A 54 -2.07 -16.94 -2.14
N ASP A 55 -1.36 -18.01 -1.78
CA ASP A 55 -1.98 -19.27 -1.41
C ASP A 55 -2.53 -19.18 0.01
N VAL A 56 -3.81 -19.54 0.16
CA VAL A 56 -4.53 -19.44 1.43
C VAL A 56 -3.97 -20.40 2.47
N ARG A 57 -3.56 -21.62 2.08
CA ARG A 57 -3.02 -22.59 3.04
C ARG A 57 -1.69 -22.10 3.60
N LEU A 58 -0.78 -21.66 2.74
CA LEU A 58 0.50 -21.07 3.15
C LEU A 58 0.32 -19.80 3.99
N TYR A 59 -0.68 -18.98 3.67
CA TYR A 59 -1.02 -17.81 4.48
C TYR A 59 -1.47 -18.22 5.89
N LEU A 60 -2.38 -19.19 6.00
CA LEU A 60 -2.90 -19.67 7.27
C LEU A 60 -1.81 -20.30 8.14
N GLU A 61 -0.92 -21.12 7.55
CA GLU A 61 0.23 -21.71 8.24
C GLU A 61 1.17 -20.65 8.84
N ARG A 62 1.26 -19.49 8.20
CA ARG A 62 2.21 -18.42 8.56
C ARG A 62 1.54 -17.20 9.19
N VAL A 63 0.23 -17.21 9.42
CA VAL A 63 -0.53 -16.01 9.79
C VAL A 63 0.00 -15.33 11.05
N GLN A 64 0.42 -16.11 12.05
CA GLN A 64 0.99 -15.60 13.30
C GLN A 64 2.36 -14.92 13.08
N GLN A 65 3.19 -15.48 12.20
CA GLN A 65 4.47 -14.87 11.81
C GLN A 65 4.22 -13.57 11.05
N LEU A 66 3.31 -13.61 10.08
CA LEU A 66 2.98 -12.47 9.23
C LEU A 66 2.38 -11.32 10.07
N ALA A 67 1.48 -11.61 11.01
CA ALA A 67 0.91 -10.63 11.93
C ALA A 67 1.99 -9.88 12.72
N LYS A 68 2.94 -10.59 13.34
CA LYS A 68 4.07 -9.98 14.07
C LYS A 68 4.94 -9.10 13.19
N ILE A 69 5.12 -9.47 11.92
CA ILE A 69 5.85 -8.62 10.96
C ILE A 69 5.05 -7.34 10.69
N ARG A 70 3.73 -7.45 10.46
CA ARG A 70 2.88 -6.28 10.19
C ARG A 70 2.76 -5.34 11.38
N GLU A 71 2.69 -5.84 12.60
CA GLU A 71 2.72 -5.00 13.82
C GLU A 71 3.97 -4.11 13.86
N LYS A 72 5.16 -4.68 13.61
CA LYS A 72 6.41 -3.91 13.56
C LYS A 72 6.43 -2.88 12.44
N GLU A 73 5.92 -3.25 11.26
CA GLU A 73 5.84 -2.34 10.11
C GLU A 73 4.89 -1.16 10.39
N ILE A 74 3.75 -1.42 11.04
CA ILE A 74 2.79 -0.37 11.42
C ILE A 74 3.42 0.59 12.43
N SER A 75 4.09 0.07 13.47
CA SER A 75 4.79 0.92 14.45
C SER A 75 5.79 1.86 13.77
N LEU A 76 6.64 1.34 12.87
CA LEU A 76 7.63 2.13 12.16
C LEU A 76 6.98 3.24 11.30
N VAL A 77 5.89 2.92 10.60
CA VAL A 77 5.19 3.88 9.72
C VAL A 77 4.43 4.94 10.53
N MET A 78 3.97 4.64 11.75
CA MET A 78 3.30 5.61 12.61
C MET A 78 4.27 6.58 13.31
N GLU A 79 5.55 6.23 13.38
CA GLU A 79 6.62 7.07 13.96
C GLU A 79 7.22 8.07 12.97
N THR A 80 6.98 7.88 11.66
CA THR A 80 7.40 8.76 10.55
C THR A 80 6.30 9.72 10.13
#